data_AF-A0A7J3GBZ5-F1
#
_entry.id   AF-A0A7J3GBZ5-F1
#
_cell.length_a   1.000
_cell.length_b   1.000
_cell.length_c   1.000
_cell.angle_alpha   90.00
_cell.angle_beta   90.00
_cell.angle_gamma   90.00
#
_symmetry.space_group_name_H-M   'P 1'
#
loop_
_entity.id
_entity.type
_entity.pdbx_description
1 polymer ?
#
loop_
_entity_poly.entity_id
_entity_poly.type
_entity_poly.pdbx_seq_one_letter_code
_entity_poly.pdbx_strand_id
1 'polypeptide(L)' 'MSDEYAQKLGFQSLDDLADAIYSLKVEFKNLPGVKPVFRLKPPSGGYKGSIKKSWASGGVTGYRGEAINDLLKRMI' A
#
# COMPACT_ATOMS: atom_id res chain seq x y z
N MET A 1 -2.77 -9.75 -8.77
CA MET A 1 -1.98 -9.34 -9.93
C MET A 1 -0.96 -10.42 -10.19
N SER A 2 -0.75 -10.82 -11.44
CA SER A 2 0.24 -11.82 -11.83
C SER A 2 1.38 -11.15 -12.59
N ASP A 3 2.53 -11.82 -12.65
CA ASP A 3 3.72 -11.35 -13.38
C ASP A 3 3.43 -11.13 -14.87
N GLU A 4 2.48 -11.90 -15.43
CA GLU A 4 1.99 -11.73 -16.80
C GLU A 4 1.40 -10.33 -17.07
N TYR A 5 0.81 -9.69 -16.06
CA TYR A 5 0.28 -8.33 -16.19
C TYR A 5 1.40 -7.29 -16.27
N ALA A 6 2.47 -7.47 -15.49
CA ALA A 6 3.64 -6.60 -15.54
C ALA A 6 4.35 -6.72 -16.90
N GLN A 7 4.46 -7.93 -17.45
CA GLN A 7 5.03 -8.18 -18.78
C GLN A 7 4.24 -7.50 -19.90
N LYS A 8 2.90 -7.46 -19.83
CA LYS A 8 2.07 -6.72 -20.79
C LYS A 8 2.31 -5.20 -20.78
N LEU A 9 2.79 -4.66 -19.66
CA LEU A 9 3.13 -3.25 -19.52
C LEU A 9 4.60 -2.95 -19.86
N GLY A 10 5.39 -3.96 -20.21
CA GLY A 10 6.80 -3.82 -20.56
C GLY A 10 7.76 -3.94 -19.37
N PHE A 11 7.31 -4.41 -18.21
CA PHE A 11 8.16 -4.69 -17.04
C PHE A 11 8.54 -6.18 -16.98
N GLN A 12 9.75 -6.50 -16.50
CA GLN A 12 10.23 -7.88 -16.46
C GLN A 12 9.53 -8.70 -15.35
N SER A 13 9.22 -8.04 -14.23
CA SER A 13 8.57 -8.64 -13.07
C SER A 13 7.54 -7.71 -12.41
N LEU A 14 6.73 -8.25 -11.51
CA LEU A 14 5.85 -7.45 -10.66
C LEU A 14 6.63 -6.50 -9.75
N ASP A 15 7.82 -6.91 -9.30
CA ASP A 15 8.70 -6.12 -8.44
C ASP A 15 9.22 -4.89 -9.19
N ASP A 16 9.63 -5.03 -10.45
CA ASP A 16 10.07 -3.89 -11.27
C ASP A 16 8.95 -2.86 -11.48
N LEU A 17 7.72 -3.35 -11.65
CA LEU A 17 6.55 -2.48 -11.75
C LEU A 17 6.31 -1.76 -10.42
N ALA A 18 6.46 -2.45 -9.28
CA ALA A 18 6.33 -1.85 -7.96
C ALA A 18 7.38 -0.76 -7.72
N ASP A 19 8.63 -1.00 -8.10
CA ASP A 19 9.72 -0.03 -8.00
C ASP A 19 9.52 1.19 -8.90
N ALA A 20 8.99 0.99 -10.11
CA ALA A 20 8.64 2.08 -11.02
C ALA A 20 7.51 2.96 -10.47
N ILE A 21 6.51 2.34 -9.82
CA ILE A 21 5.43 3.07 -9.12
C ILE A 21 5.99 3.81 -7.91
N TYR A 22 6.82 3.15 -7.10
CA TYR A 22 7.46 3.76 -5.93
C TYR A 22 8.33 4.97 -6.30
N SER A 23 9.04 4.87 -7.43
CA SER A 23 9.88 5.94 -7.99
C SER A 23 9.09 7.02 -8.75
N LEU A 24 7.75 6.97 -8.76
CA LEU A 24 6.86 7.89 -9.49
C LEU A 24 7.09 7.96 -11.01
N LYS A 25 7.73 6.93 -11.60
CA LYS A 25 7.91 6.85 -13.07
C LYS A 25 6.62 6.45 -13.77
N VAL A 26 5.73 5.73 -13.07
CA VAL A 26 4.43 5.31 -13.56
C VAL A 26 3.37 5.69 -12.54
N GLU A 27 2.33 6.40 -12.99
CA GLU A 27 1.17 6.68 -12.16
C GLU A 27 0.28 5.43 -12.09
N PHE A 28 0.10 4.88 -10.88
CA PHE A 28 -0.72 3.69 -10.64
C PHE A 28 -2.17 3.84 -11.17
N LYS A 29 -2.70 5.07 -11.17
CA LYS A 29 -4.05 5.39 -11.67
C LYS A 29 -4.20 5.20 -13.18
N ASN A 30 -3.11 5.36 -13.94
CA ASN A 30 -3.14 5.29 -15.40
C ASN A 30 -2.94 3.86 -15.92
N LEU A 31 -2.76 2.88 -15.03
CA LEU A 31 -2.60 1.48 -15.41
C LEU A 31 -3.93 0.90 -15.92
N PRO A 32 -3.96 0.35 -17.15
CA PRO A 32 -5.18 -0.15 -17.77
C PRO A 32 -5.70 -1.39 -17.04
N GLY A 33 -6.95 -1.35 -16.59
CA GLY A 33 -7.60 -2.46 -15.89
C GLY A 33 -7.29 -2.54 -14.38
N VAL A 34 -6.62 -1.54 -13.82
CA VAL A 34 -6.30 -1.47 -12.38
C VAL A 34 -7.20 -0.46 -11.68
N LYS A 35 -7.71 -0.84 -10.51
CA LYS A 35 -8.43 0.09 -9.65
C LYS A 35 -7.42 0.90 -8.84
N PRO A 36 -7.52 2.25 -8.79
CA PRO A 36 -6.55 3.09 -8.09
C PRO A 36 -6.64 3.02 -6.55
N VAL A 37 -7.48 2.13 -6.01
CA VAL A 37 -7.73 2.00 -4.58
C VAL A 37 -7.56 0.56 -4.15
N PHE A 38 -6.73 0.33 -3.14
CA PHE A 38 -6.59 -0.97 -2.49
C PHE A 38 -7.69 -1.13 -1.44
N ARG A 39 -8.50 -2.19 -1.59
CA ARG A 39 -9.52 -2.58 -0.61
C ARG A 39 -8.89 -3.54 0.39
N LEU A 40 -8.29 -2.98 1.43
CA LEU A 40 -7.64 -3.76 2.47
C LEU A 40 -8.65 -4.36 3.45
N LYS A 41 -8.25 -5.45 4.11
CA LYS A 41 -9.01 -6.03 5.23
C LYS A 41 -8.83 -5.18 6.50
N PRO A 42 -9.75 -5.28 7.47
CA PRO A 42 -9.52 -4.72 8.79
C PRO A 42 -8.21 -5.27 9.40
N PRO A 43 -7.48 -4.49 10.20
CA PRO A 43 -6.24 -4.94 10.80
C PRO A 43 -6.48 -6.11 11.75
N SER A 44 -5.74 -7.19 11.56
CA SER A 44 -5.72 -8.36 12.46
C SER A 44 -5.39 -7.93 13.89
N GLY A 45 -6.24 -8.33 14.84
CA GLY A 45 -6.15 -7.91 16.25
C GLY A 45 -6.59 -6.47 16.54
N GLY A 46 -7.18 -5.78 15.56
CA GLY A 46 -7.71 -4.43 15.72
C GLY A 46 -6.64 -3.31 15.73
N TYR A 47 -7.10 -2.09 16.02
CA TYR A 47 -6.22 -0.94 16.16
C TYR A 47 -5.54 -0.96 17.54
N LYS A 48 -4.20 -0.88 17.55
CA LYS A 48 -3.41 -0.79 18.77
C LYS A 48 -3.31 0.67 19.24
N GLY A 49 -4.42 1.20 19.75
CA GLY A 49 -4.49 2.58 20.25
C GLY A 49 -5.84 3.24 19.96
N SER A 50 -6.03 4.46 20.48
CA SER A 50 -7.26 5.22 20.24
C SER A 50 -7.29 5.82 18.84
N ILE A 51 -8.39 5.60 18.11
CA ILE A 51 -8.69 6.28 16.83
C ILE A 51 -8.89 7.79 16.98
N LYS A 52 -9.08 8.28 18.21
CA LYS A 52 -9.28 9.71 18.50
C LYS A 52 -7.97 10.44 18.80
N LYS A 53 -6.84 9.73 18.87
CA LYS A 53 -5.53 10.30 19.20
C LYS A 53 -4.55 10.11 18.04
N SER A 54 -3.62 11.05 17.91
CA SER A 54 -2.53 10.97 16.94
C SER A 54 -1.54 9.87 17.33
N TRP A 55 -0.82 9.35 16.34
CA TRP A 55 0.25 8.35 16.55
C TRP A 55 1.31 8.85 17.54
N ALA A 56 1.71 10.12 17.43
CA ALA A 56 2.67 10.76 18.35
C ALA A 56 2.20 10.78 19.81
N SER A 57 0.88 10.73 20.06
CA SER A 57 0.29 10.65 21.40
C SER A 57 -0.21 9.25 21.77
N GLY A 58 0.29 8.20 21.10
CA GLY A 58 -0.08 6.80 21.36
C GLY A 58 -1.43 6.36 20.78
N GLY A 59 -1.97 7.13 19.83
CA GLY A 59 -3.15 6.78 19.07
C GLY A 59 -2.83 6.18 17.70
N VAL A 60 -3.74 6.28 16.75
CA VAL A 60 -3.59 5.68 15.41
C VAL A 60 -3.77 6.68 14.26
N THR A 61 -4.04 7.94 14.51
CA THR A 61 -4.23 8.92 13.41
C THR A 61 -2.95 9.67 13.05
N GLY A 62 -2.85 10.15 11.82
CA GLY A 62 -1.73 10.97 11.35
C GLY A 62 -0.51 10.18 10.86
N TYR A 63 0.62 10.88 10.76
CA TYR A 63 1.88 10.36 10.23
C TYR A 63 2.54 9.37 11.21
N ARG A 64 2.97 8.21 10.68
CA ARG A 64 3.58 7.14 11.46
C ARG A 64 4.98 6.74 10.98
N GLY A 65 5.50 7.39 9.93
CA GLY A 65 6.74 6.99 9.28
C GLY A 65 6.71 5.53 8.81
N GLU A 66 7.80 4.81 9.02
CA GLU A 66 7.98 3.42 8.59
C GLU A 66 7.01 2.43 9.25
N ALA A 67 6.45 2.77 10.42
CA ALA A 67 5.48 1.93 11.14
C ALA A 67 4.15 1.75 10.38
N ILE A 68 3.94 2.46 9.26
CA ILE A 68 2.83 2.20 8.34
C ILE A 68 2.88 0.79 7.75
N ASN A 69 4.08 0.25 7.54
CA ASN A 69 4.28 -1.09 6.97
C ASN A 69 3.75 -2.18 7.91
N ASP A 70 3.91 -2.02 9.22
CA ASP A 70 3.39 -2.96 10.22
C ASP A 70 1.87 -2.91 10.35
N LEU A 71 1.25 -1.77 10.02
CA LEU A 71 -0.20 -1.69 9.90
C LEU A 71 -0.67 -2.41 8.63
N LEU A 72 -0.04 -2.14 7.49
CA LEU A 72 -0.38 -2.75 6.20
C LEU A 72 -0.27 -4.27 6.23
N LYS A 73 0.80 -4.83 6.82
CA LYS A 73 0.97 -6.29 7.00
C LYS A 73 -0.18 -6.95 7.78
N ARG A 74 -0.87 -6.21 8.66
CA ARG A 74 -2.03 -6.73 9.41
C ARG A 74 -3.35 -6.62 8.63
N MET A 75 -3.38 -5.86 7.54
CA MET A 75 -4.56 -5.54 6.74
C MET A 75 -4.58 -6.26 5.37
N ILE A 76 -3.56 -7.07 5.06
CA ILE A 76 -3.44 -7.92 3.87
C ILE A 76 -3.87 -9.35 4.26
#